data_AF-A0A8K0KAT6-F1
#
_entry.id   AF-A0A8K0KAT6-F1
#
_cell.length_a   1.000
_cell.length_b   1.000
_cell.length_c   1.000
_cell.angle_alpha   90.00
_cell.angle_beta   90.00
_cell.angle_gamma   90.00
#
_symmetry.space_group_name_H-M   'P 1'
#
loop_
_entity.id
_entity.type
_entity.pdbx_description
1 polymer ?
#
loop_
_entity_poly.entity_id
_entity_poly.type
_entity_poly.pdbx_seq_one_letter_code
_entity_poly.pdbx_strand_id
1 'polypeptide(L)'
;MRENLPHCSILRHEDQLLDLATNPNVELMKVVPINEDSVYVCWREREESLRSHPSNNVLIAAYTTCYAILVLYDYLRRLDRRVLYFDTDSVIFTERPGEFSPSVGD
;
A
#
# COMPACT_ATOMS: atom_id res chain seq x y z
N MET A 1 1.24 -1.31 3.96
CA MET A 1 2.53 -1.88 4.40
C MET A 1 3.61 -1.07 3.70
N ARG A 2 4.50 -0.38 4.43
CA ARG A 2 5.56 0.46 3.83
C ARG A 2 6.67 -0.45 3.32
N GLU A 3 6.47 -1.04 2.16
CA GLU A 3 7.54 -1.78 1.50
C GLU A 3 8.43 -0.75 0.78
N ASN A 4 9.75 -0.89 0.93
CA ASN A 4 10.80 -0.05 0.35
C ASN A 4 11.20 1.25 1.10
N LEU A 5 11.47 1.15 2.41
CA LEU A 5 12.14 2.23 3.16
C LEU A 5 13.61 2.36 2.72
N PRO A 6 14.15 3.60 2.64
CA PRO A 6 15.55 3.80 2.31
C PRO A 6 16.48 3.14 3.32
N HIS A 7 17.40 2.30 2.84
CA HIS A 7 18.50 1.76 3.60
C HIS A 7 19.67 2.73 3.56
N CYS A 8 20.19 3.13 4.73
CA CYS A 8 21.32 4.05 4.81
C CYS A 8 22.49 3.42 5.58
N SER A 9 23.69 3.49 5.01
CA SER A 9 24.91 2.95 5.61
C SER A 9 26.15 3.78 5.25
N ILE A 10 27.18 3.67 6.08
CA ILE A 10 28.50 4.24 5.78
C ILE A 10 29.31 3.15 5.07
N LEU A 11 29.77 3.44 3.86
CA LEU A 11 30.63 2.58 3.08
C LEU A 11 32.07 3.09 3.20
N ARG A 12 33.02 2.16 3.28
CA ARG A 12 34.46 2.44 3.39
C ARG A 12 35.28 1.87 2.22
N HIS A 13 34.64 1.07 1.39
CA HIS A 13 35.27 0.44 0.23
C HIS A 13 34.59 0.94 -1.04
N GLU A 14 35.39 1.37 -2.01
CA GLU A 14 34.92 1.87 -3.30
C GLU A 14 34.12 0.81 -4.08
N ASP A 15 34.54 -0.46 -3.99
CA ASP A 15 33.85 -1.58 -4.62
C ASP A 15 32.37 -1.65 -4.20
N GLN A 16 32.07 -1.44 -2.92
CA GLN A 16 30.70 -1.47 -2.40
C GLN A 16 29.85 -0.31 -2.94
N LEU A 17 30.46 0.85 -3.15
CA LEU A 17 29.77 1.99 -3.77
C LEU A 17 29.52 1.73 -5.25
N LEU A 18 30.51 1.16 -5.96
CA LEU A 18 30.40 0.85 -7.39
C LEU A 18 29.34 -0.23 -7.63
N ASP A 19 29.30 -1.26 -6.79
CA ASP A 19 28.26 -2.30 -6.83
C ASP A 19 26.86 -1.71 -6.67
N LEU A 20 26.67 -0.79 -5.71
CA LEU A 20 25.39 -0.12 -5.51
C LEU A 20 25.03 0.83 -6.66
N ALA A 21 26.01 1.56 -7.20
CA ALA A 21 25.79 2.51 -8.28
C ALA A 21 25.49 1.84 -9.63
N THR A 22 26.01 0.64 -9.84
CA THR A 22 25.83 -0.13 -11.08
C THR A 22 24.69 -1.15 -10.99
N ASN A 23 24.15 -1.42 -9.80
CA ASN A 23 23.02 -2.32 -9.63
C ASN A 23 21.73 -1.74 -10.26
N PRO A 24 21.18 -2.35 -11.31
CA PRO A 24 20.01 -1.84 -12.00
C PRO A 24 18.72 -1.91 -11.15
N ASN A 25 18.71 -2.71 -10.09
CA ASN A 25 17.56 -2.87 -9.19
C ASN A 25 17.55 -1.87 -8.03
N VAL A 26 18.58 -1.05 -7.91
CA VAL A 26 18.75 -0.10 -6.80
C VAL A 26 18.63 1.34 -7.33
N GLU A 27 18.04 2.18 -6.50
CA GLU A 27 18.02 3.63 -6.66
C GLU A 27 18.87 4.25 -5.55
N LEU A 28 19.95 4.93 -5.94
CA LEU A 28 20.74 5.74 -5.03
C LEU A 28 20.00 7.04 -4.71
N MET A 29 19.66 7.23 -3.43
CA MET A 29 18.91 8.39 -2.96
C MET A 29 19.84 9.52 -2.52
N LYS A 30 20.96 9.17 -1.87
CA LYS A 30 21.89 10.14 -1.30
C LYS A 30 23.28 9.54 -1.20
N VAL A 31 24.29 10.30 -1.63
CA VAL A 31 25.70 9.96 -1.47
C VAL A 31 26.42 11.19 -0.93
N VAL A 32 26.98 11.10 0.27
CA VAL A 32 27.68 12.21 0.93
C VAL A 32 29.03 11.75 1.44
N PRO A 33 30.16 12.33 1.00
CA PRO A 33 31.47 12.01 1.57
C PRO A 33 31.49 12.45 3.04
N ILE A 34 31.93 11.56 3.93
CA ILE A 34 32.10 11.87 5.36
C ILE A 34 33.56 12.26 5.61
N ASN A 35 34.50 11.56 4.99
CA ASN A 35 35.95 11.81 5.04
C ASN A 35 36.62 11.18 3.80
N GLU A 36 37.95 11.17 3.75
CA GLU A 36 38.73 10.70 2.59
C GLU A 36 38.46 9.23 2.24
N ASP A 37 38.15 8.39 3.24
CA ASP A 37 37.99 6.93 3.06
C ASP A 37 36.55 6.43 3.31
N SER A 38 35.58 7.32 3.49
CA SER A 38 34.20 6.88 3.75
C SER A 38 33.12 7.81 3.23
N VAL A 39 32.03 7.18 2.80
CA VAL A 39 30.89 7.85 2.20
C VAL A 39 29.60 7.33 2.85
N TYR A 40 28.70 8.25 3.17
CA TYR A 40 27.35 7.95 3.61
C TYR A 40 26.46 7.75 2.39
N VAL A 41 25.85 6.58 2.27
CA VAL A 41 24.95 6.24 1.16
C VAL A 41 23.58 5.88 1.71
N CYS A 42 22.54 6.47 1.11
CA CYS A 42 21.17 5.97 1.22
C CYS A 42 20.72 5.47 -0.13
N TRP A 43 20.09 4.30 -0.14
CA TRP A 43 19.56 3.66 -1.33
C TRP A 43 18.26 2.95 -1.03
N ARG A 44 17.49 2.61 -2.06
CA ARG A 44 16.28 1.79 -1.95
C ARG A 44 16.17 0.87 -3.18
N GLU A 45 15.37 -0.17 -3.11
CA GLU A 45 15.07 -0.97 -4.30
C GLU A 45 14.21 -0.14 -5.26
N ARG A 46 14.33 -0.35 -6.57
CA ARG A 46 13.41 0.26 -7.52
C ARG A 46 12.04 -0.40 -7.40
N GLU A 47 10.97 0.37 -7.54
CA GLU A 47 9.60 -0.17 -7.45
C GLU A 47 9.34 -1.31 -8.43
N GLU A 48 9.94 -1.24 -9.63
CA GLU A 48 9.87 -2.26 -10.67
C GLU A 48 10.54 -3.58 -10.27
N SER A 49 11.51 -3.51 -9.36
CA SER A 49 12.25 -4.66 -8.82
C SER A 49 11.60 -5.22 -7.56
N LEU A 50 10.63 -4.51 -6.95
CA LEU A 50 9.88 -4.99 -5.80
C LEU A 50 9.05 -6.20 -6.23
N ARG A 51 9.47 -7.38 -5.80
CA ARG A 51 8.65 -8.58 -5.93
C ARG A 51 7.44 -8.42 -5.02
N SER A 52 6.25 -8.61 -5.56
CA SER A 52 5.04 -8.74 -4.74
C SER A 52 5.30 -9.76 -3.64
N HIS A 53 4.98 -9.42 -2.39
CA HIS A 53 5.14 -10.32 -1.26
C HIS A 53 4.52 -11.70 -1.60
N PRO A 54 5.17 -12.84 -1.28
CA PRO A 54 4.71 -14.17 -1.71
C PRO A 54 3.27 -14.52 -1.28
N SER A 55 2.75 -13.84 -0.25
CA SER A 55 1.37 -13.98 0.23
C SER A 55 0.36 -13.08 -0.49
N ASN A 56 0.80 -12.12 -1.31
CA ASN A 56 -0.10 -11.25 -2.08
C ASN A 56 -0.62 -11.99 -3.31
N ASN A 57 -1.70 -12.73 -3.11
CA ASN A 57 -2.45 -13.29 -4.23
C ASN A 57 -3.45 -12.25 -4.76
N VAL A 58 -3.08 -11.59 -5.85
CA VAL A 58 -3.89 -10.55 -6.51
C VAL A 58 -5.29 -11.06 -6.88
N LEU A 59 -5.43 -12.34 -7.27
CA LEU A 59 -6.72 -12.93 -7.60
C LEU A 59 -7.61 -13.06 -6.36
N ILE A 60 -7.05 -13.48 -5.22
CA ILE A 60 -7.79 -13.55 -3.96
C ILE A 60 -8.21 -12.14 -3.54
N ALA A 61 -7.30 -11.17 -3.58
CA ALA A 61 -7.61 -9.79 -3.24
C ALA A 61 -8.76 -9.23 -4.10
N ALA A 62 -8.65 -9.37 -5.43
CA ALA A 62 -9.69 -8.94 -6.36
C ALA A 62 -11.03 -9.64 -6.10
N TYR A 63 -11.02 -10.96 -5.86
CA TYR A 63 -12.22 -11.72 -5.52
C TYR A 63 -12.88 -11.20 -4.24
N THR A 64 -12.09 -11.00 -3.17
CA THR A 64 -12.61 -10.51 -1.89
C THR A 64 -13.19 -9.10 -2.00
N THR A 65 -12.55 -8.21 -2.77
CA THR A 65 -13.03 -6.84 -3.00
C THR A 65 -14.32 -6.84 -3.81
N CYS A 66 -14.39 -7.60 -4.91
CA CYS A 66 -15.61 -7.75 -5.70
C CYS A 66 -16.76 -8.32 -4.86
N TYR A 67 -16.47 -9.30 -4.01
CA TYR A 67 -17.47 -9.87 -3.11
C TYR A 67 -17.99 -8.85 -2.09
N ALA A 68 -17.10 -8.08 -1.45
CA ALA A 68 -17.49 -7.01 -0.54
C ALA A 68 -18.37 -5.95 -1.24
N ILE A 69 -18.01 -5.57 -2.48
CA ILE A 69 -18.80 -4.65 -3.30
C ILE A 69 -20.19 -5.23 -3.61
N LEU A 70 -20.31 -6.52 -3.94
CA LEU A 70 -21.62 -7.15 -4.18
C LEU A 70 -22.51 -7.13 -2.93
N VAL A 71 -21.94 -7.42 -1.77
CA VAL A 71 -22.64 -7.34 -0.48
C VAL A 71 -23.08 -5.90 -0.21
N LEU A 72 -22.18 -4.92 -0.38
CA LEU A 72 -22.50 -3.50 -0.27
C LEU A 72 -23.66 -3.09 -1.19
N TYR A 73 -23.67 -3.56 -2.44
CA TYR A 73 -24.76 -3.29 -3.38
C TYR A 73 -26.12 -3.81 -2.90
N ASP A 74 -26.20 -4.93 -2.17
CA ASP A 74 -27.46 -5.40 -1.57
C ASP A 74 -28.01 -4.38 -0.56
N TYR A 75 -27.15 -3.87 0.31
CA TYR A 75 -27.51 -2.82 1.27
C TYR A 75 -27.95 -1.53 0.57
N LEU A 76 -27.18 -1.07 -0.41
CA LEU A 76 -27.49 0.15 -1.17
C LEU A 76 -28.84 0.04 -1.88
N ARG A 77 -29.16 -1.12 -2.47
CA ARG A 77 -30.45 -1.36 -3.11
C ARG A 77 -31.63 -1.25 -2.16
N ARG A 78 -31.48 -1.73 -0.92
CA ARG A 78 -32.55 -1.74 0.09
C ARG A 78 -32.69 -0.39 0.80
N LEU A 79 -31.60 0.37 0.91
CA LEU A 79 -31.59 1.72 1.46
C LEU A 79 -32.07 2.77 0.44
N ASP A 80 -31.82 2.53 -0.85
CA ASP A 80 -32.26 3.36 -1.97
C ASP A 80 -31.93 4.85 -1.76
N ARG A 81 -32.91 5.75 -1.82
CA ARG A 81 -32.71 7.21 -1.70
C ARG A 81 -32.28 7.69 -0.31
N ARG A 82 -32.16 6.78 0.67
CA ARG A 82 -31.70 7.12 2.03
C ARG A 82 -30.18 7.10 2.19
N VAL A 83 -29.43 6.63 1.19
CA VAL A 83 -27.97 6.62 1.23
C VAL A 83 -27.42 8.04 1.10
N LEU A 84 -26.58 8.44 2.04
CA LEU A 84 -25.86 9.73 2.06
C LEU A 84 -24.40 9.59 1.60
N TYR A 85 -23.78 8.46 1.92
CA TYR A 85 -22.40 8.12 1.56
C TYR A 85 -22.19 6.61 1.66
N PHE A 86 -21.24 6.06 0.90
CA PHE A 86 -20.81 4.68 1.05
C PHE A 86 -19.32 4.53 0.69
N ASP A 87 -18.66 3.56 1.33
CA ASP A 87 -17.33 3.05 1.02
C ASP A 87 -17.35 1.51 1.08
N THR A 88 -16.22 0.87 0.83
CA THR A 88 -16.01 -0.58 0.72
C THR A 88 -16.67 -1.40 1.83
N ASP A 89 -16.66 -0.88 3.06
CA ASP A 89 -17.16 -1.57 4.27
C ASP A 89 -18.14 -0.73 5.09
N SER A 90 -18.61 0.41 4.57
CA SER A 90 -19.48 1.32 5.33
C SER A 90 -20.53 2.02 4.47
N VAL A 91 -21.68 2.32 5.08
CA VAL A 91 -22.77 3.09 4.49
C VAL A 91 -23.30 4.07 5.52
N ILE A 92 -23.42 5.34 5.14
CA ILE A 92 -24.10 6.36 5.92
C ILE A 92 -25.48 6.57 5.28
N PHE A 93 -26.54 6.48 6.08
CA PHE A 93 -27.92 6.59 5.58
C PHE A 93 -28.83 7.33 6.58
N THR A 94 -29.97 7.83 6.09
CA THR A 94 -31.01 8.40 6.96
C THR A 94 -31.95 7.30 7.47
N GLU A 95 -32.21 7.27 8.76
CA GLU A 95 -33.19 6.34 9.35
C GLU A 95 -34.62 6.86 9.19
N ARG A 96 -35.57 5.94 8.92
CA ARG A 96 -37.00 6.24 8.81
C ARG A 96 -37.83 5.13 9.45
N PRO A 97 -38.82 5.44 10.30
CA PRO A 97 -39.70 4.44 10.90
C PRO A 97 -40.44 3.62 9.85
N GLY A 98 -40.44 2.30 9.99
CA GLY A 98 -41.16 1.37 9.10
C GLY A 98 -40.44 1.04 7.79
N GLU A 99 -39.28 1.65 7.51
CA GLU A 99 -38.43 1.26 6.39
C GLU A 99 -37.33 0.27 6.84
N PHE A 100 -36.66 -0.35 5.87
CA PHE A 100 -35.55 -1.26 6.16
C PHE A 100 -34.40 -0.53 6.89
N SER A 101 -33.92 -1.07 8.01
CA SER A 101 -32.67 -0.62 8.64
C SER A 101 -31.72 -1.81 8.73
N PRO A 102 -30.48 -1.72 8.20
CA PRO A 102 -29.48 -2.76 8.38
C PRO A 102 -29.06 -2.88 9.84
N SER A 103 -28.55 -4.05 10.25
CA SER A 103 -27.95 -4.23 11.57
C SER A 103 -26.72 -3.33 11.68
N VAL A 104 -26.80 -2.32 12.53
CA VAL A 104 -25.63 -1.54 12.96
C VAL A 104 -24.94 -2.27 14.11
N GLY A 105 -23.62 -2.13 14.22
CA GLY A 105 -22.90 -2.59 15.41
C GLY A 105 -23.28 -1.76 16.64
N ASP A 106 -23.20 -2.35 17.83
CA ASP A 106 -23.37 -1.66 19.12
C ASP A 106 -22.27 -0.61 19.38
#